data_AF-A0A1I1DU53-F1
#
_entry.id   AF-A0A1I1DU53-F1
#
_cell.length_a   1.000
_cell.length_b   1.000
_cell.length_c   1.000
_cell.angle_alpha   90.00
_cell.angle_beta   90.00
_cell.angle_gamma   90.00
#
_symmetry.space_group_name_H-M   'P 1'
#
loop_
_entity.id
_entity.type
_entity.pdbx_description
1 polymer ?
#
loop_
_entity_poly.entity_id
_entity_poly.type
_entity_poly.pdbx_seq_one_letter_code
_entity_poly.pdbx_strand_id
1 'polypeptide(L)'
;MRFRILFIFIICLGFFSCKKDASEEANTEIIPEDPYVVPSDSIPERTSASALNLDEYQLFIDTTKTSVFYRNLDSVIISEEKKHQNAIFKLVELKKYKDQFLFYEPCDGTINRYYISNEAIDIYGKHENVSFELKDFMIKAGNQVLFRDKRDRSLKLKEVNEVVLQLKYGEDLAPVYVTSVKNIAQFEMLVNNCLDKKVREFDEFQE
;
A
#
# COMPACT_ATOMS: atom_id res chain seq x y z
N MET A 1 69.09 -7.32 -24.08
CA MET A 1 70.39 -7.26 -23.38
C MET A 1 70.88 -5.81 -23.40
N ARG A 2 70.96 -5.17 -22.21
CA ARG A 2 71.78 -3.99 -21.82
C ARG A 2 71.37 -2.60 -22.38
N PHE A 3 70.86 -1.68 -21.53
CA PHE A 3 71.55 -0.58 -20.77
C PHE A 3 71.74 0.69 -21.65
N ARG A 4 71.61 1.97 -21.26
CA ARG A 4 71.75 2.79 -20.02
C ARG A 4 71.10 4.16 -20.32
N ILE A 5 70.22 4.73 -19.49
CA ILE A 5 70.45 5.84 -18.51
C ILE A 5 71.60 6.82 -18.85
N LEU A 6 71.28 8.11 -19.03
CA LEU A 6 72.00 9.22 -18.37
C LEU A 6 71.14 10.50 -18.23
N PHE A 7 71.30 11.13 -17.06
CA PHE A 7 70.71 12.35 -16.50
C PHE A 7 71.31 13.66 -17.04
N ILE A 8 70.65 14.80 -16.78
CA ILE A 8 71.13 16.10 -16.19
C ILE A 8 70.06 17.18 -16.52
N PHE A 9 69.19 17.63 -15.60
CA PHE A 9 69.28 18.68 -14.55
C PHE A 9 69.70 20.10 -15.03
N ILE A 10 68.81 21.10 -14.91
CA ILE A 10 68.94 22.29 -14.03
C ILE A 10 67.79 23.31 -14.21
N ILE A 11 67.42 23.85 -13.05
CA ILE A 11 66.37 24.78 -12.61
C ILE A 11 66.54 26.22 -13.15
N CYS A 12 65.43 26.97 -13.29
CA CYS A 12 65.38 28.39 -12.89
C CYS A 12 63.94 28.87 -12.61
N LEU A 13 63.77 29.44 -11.41
CA LEU A 13 62.61 30.17 -10.89
C LEU A 13 62.42 31.52 -11.59
N GLY A 14 61.18 32.00 -11.66
CA GLY A 14 60.85 33.38 -12.03
C GLY A 14 59.40 33.76 -11.68
N PHE A 15 59.26 34.68 -10.72
CA PHE A 15 58.02 35.28 -10.21
C PHE A 15 57.36 36.25 -11.22
N PHE A 16 56.11 36.65 -10.90
CA PHE A 16 55.26 37.71 -11.49
C PHE A 16 54.58 37.31 -12.81
N SER A 17 53.30 37.60 -13.09
CA SER A 17 52.42 38.66 -12.61
C SER A 17 50.95 38.29 -12.90
N CYS A 18 50.05 38.76 -12.05
CA CYS A 18 48.60 38.59 -12.12
C CYS A 18 47.98 39.53 -13.17
N LYS A 19 47.04 39.06 -14.00
CA LYS A 19 45.89 39.90 -14.43
C LYS A 19 44.72 39.05 -14.94
N LYS A 20 43.54 39.47 -14.48
CA LYS A 20 42.19 38.92 -14.64
C LYS A 20 41.78 38.77 -16.10
N ASP A 21 41.22 37.61 -16.44
CA ASP A 21 40.22 37.50 -17.50
C ASP A 21 38.86 37.21 -16.88
N ALA A 22 37.88 37.99 -17.32
CA ALA A 22 36.51 37.99 -16.87
C ALA A 22 35.82 36.68 -17.30
N SER A 23 35.30 35.91 -16.34
CA SER A 23 34.23 34.96 -16.61
C SER A 23 32.90 35.63 -16.28
N GLU A 24 31.98 35.63 -17.23
CA GLU A 24 30.56 35.88 -17.01
C GLU A 24 30.08 35.19 -15.73
N GLU A 25 29.52 35.97 -14.81
CA GLU A 25 28.64 35.43 -13.78
C GLU A 25 27.45 34.78 -14.48
N ALA A 26 27.51 33.46 -14.66
CA ALA A 26 26.30 32.67 -14.71
C ALA A 26 25.64 32.81 -13.34
N ASN A 27 24.70 33.75 -13.23
CA ASN A 27 23.70 33.80 -12.17
C ASN A 27 22.95 32.46 -12.22
N THR A 28 23.49 31.47 -11.50
CA THR A 28 22.70 30.33 -11.10
C THR A 28 21.84 30.86 -9.98
N GLU A 29 20.65 31.34 -10.36
CA GLU A 29 19.57 31.56 -9.42
C GLU A 29 19.46 30.25 -8.63
N ILE A 30 19.90 30.28 -7.37
CA ILE A 30 19.73 29.17 -6.45
C ILE A 30 18.22 29.10 -6.27
N ILE A 31 17.56 28.24 -7.04
CA ILE A 31 16.18 27.87 -6.81
C ILE A 31 16.19 27.32 -5.38
N PRO A 32 15.48 27.94 -4.43
CA PRO A 32 15.46 27.48 -3.05
C PRO A 32 14.90 26.05 -3.05
N GLU A 33 15.66 25.11 -2.49
CA GLU A 33 15.15 23.77 -2.22
C GLU A 33 13.86 23.89 -1.40
N ASP A 34 12.83 23.25 -1.92
CA ASP A 34 11.45 23.27 -1.47
C ASP A 34 11.32 22.88 0.03
N PRO A 35 10.58 23.63 0.87
CA PRO A 35 10.34 23.30 2.28
C PRO A 35 9.57 21.98 2.51
N TYR A 36 9.14 21.25 1.48
CA TYR A 36 8.57 19.90 1.60
C TYR A 36 9.63 18.79 1.68
N VAL A 37 10.54 18.88 2.65
CA VAL A 37 11.30 17.69 3.09
C VAL A 37 10.36 16.86 3.95
N VAL A 38 9.65 15.92 3.31
CA VAL A 38 8.93 14.85 3.99
C VAL A 38 9.96 14.06 4.82
N PRO A 39 9.73 13.80 6.12
CA PRO A 39 10.68 13.01 6.89
C PRO A 39 10.83 11.64 6.23
N SER A 40 12.09 11.27 5.99
CA SER A 40 12.50 9.88 5.82
C SER A 40 12.03 9.12 7.05
N ASP A 41 10.93 8.39 6.91
CA ASP A 41 10.93 6.95 7.05
C ASP A 41 9.59 6.41 6.52
N SER A 42 9.59 5.98 5.26
CA SER A 42 8.45 5.27 4.63
C SER A 42 8.19 3.90 5.26
N ILE A 43 9.03 3.49 6.21
CA ILE A 43 8.93 2.22 6.90
C ILE A 43 7.90 2.39 8.03
N PRO A 44 6.76 1.69 7.98
CA PRO A 44 5.77 1.76 9.05
C PRO A 44 6.34 1.26 10.37
N GLU A 45 6.20 2.06 11.42
CA GLU A 45 6.55 1.65 12.77
C GLU A 45 5.48 0.74 13.37
N ARG A 46 5.88 -0.36 14.00
CA ARG A 46 4.97 -1.23 14.74
C ARG A 46 4.87 -0.76 16.17
N THR A 47 3.68 -0.38 16.61
CA THR A 47 3.48 0.11 17.98
C THR A 47 1.98 0.15 18.32
N SER A 48 1.65 0.44 19.58
CA SER A 48 0.26 0.63 19.97
C SER A 48 -0.22 2.02 19.53
N ALA A 49 -1.47 2.10 19.10
CA ALA A 49 -2.07 3.38 18.73
C ALA A 49 -2.01 4.43 19.85
N SER A 50 -2.04 3.99 21.12
CA SER A 50 -1.94 4.88 22.28
C SER A 50 -0.55 5.44 22.55
N ALA A 51 0.50 4.82 22.00
CA ALA A 51 1.88 5.23 22.21
C ALA A 51 2.42 6.15 21.10
N LEU A 52 1.65 6.35 20.02
CA LEU A 52 2.04 7.17 18.88
C LEU A 52 1.54 8.60 18.98
N ASN A 53 2.39 9.53 18.56
CA ASN A 53 1.99 10.90 18.32
C ASN A 53 1.49 11.06 16.88
N LEU A 54 0.17 11.07 16.67
CA LEU A 54 -0.43 11.21 15.34
C LEU A 54 -0.16 12.57 14.68
N ASP A 55 0.25 13.60 15.44
CA ASP A 55 0.68 14.88 14.86
C ASP A 55 2.07 14.77 14.20
N GLU A 56 2.85 13.75 14.58
CA GLU A 56 4.20 13.52 14.11
C GLU A 56 4.27 12.37 13.09
N TYR A 57 3.55 11.27 13.33
CA TYR A 57 3.64 10.05 12.53
C TYR A 57 2.43 9.91 11.59
N GLN A 58 2.72 9.75 10.30
CA GLN A 58 1.72 9.51 9.28
C GLN A 58 1.41 8.01 9.14
N LEU A 59 2.43 7.15 9.17
CA LEU A 59 2.31 5.72 8.88
C LEU A 59 2.74 4.87 10.06
N PHE A 60 1.87 3.96 10.48
CA PHE A 60 2.18 3.02 11.55
C PHE A 60 1.30 1.77 11.50
N ILE A 61 1.78 0.68 12.11
CA ILE A 61 1.03 -0.57 12.27
C ILE A 61 0.49 -0.64 13.70
N ASP A 62 -0.83 -0.57 13.85
CA ASP A 62 -1.54 -0.78 15.12
C ASP A 62 -1.50 -2.26 15.51
N THR A 63 -0.63 -2.56 16.48
CA THR A 63 -0.47 -3.93 17.01
C THR A 63 -1.49 -4.27 18.10
N THR A 64 -2.14 -3.26 18.70
CA THR A 64 -3.10 -3.47 19.81
C THR A 64 -4.55 -3.50 19.34
N LYS A 65 -4.83 -3.04 18.11
CA LYS A 65 -6.18 -3.04 17.49
C LYS A 65 -7.17 -2.17 18.27
N THR A 66 -6.62 -1.13 18.91
CA THR A 66 -7.37 -0.20 19.76
C THR A 66 -7.48 1.19 19.15
N SER A 67 -6.88 1.42 17.98
CA SER A 67 -7.04 2.69 17.25
C SER A 67 -8.49 2.97 16.92
N VAL A 68 -8.81 4.26 16.72
CA VAL A 68 -10.11 4.67 16.17
C VAL A 68 -10.34 4.05 14.79
N PHE A 69 -9.31 3.99 13.95
CA PHE A 69 -9.38 3.37 12.62
C PHE A 69 -9.84 1.91 12.68
N TYR A 70 -9.21 1.10 13.54
CA TYR A 70 -9.58 -0.30 13.71
C TYR A 70 -11.02 -0.46 14.22
N ARG A 71 -11.42 0.34 15.20
CA ARG A 71 -12.79 0.32 15.74
C ARG A 71 -13.84 0.75 14.71
N ASN A 72 -13.49 1.71 13.85
CA ASN A 72 -14.36 2.16 12.77
C ASN A 72 -14.56 1.05 11.74
N LEU A 73 -13.47 0.37 11.33
CA LEU A 73 -13.54 -0.79 10.45
C LEU A 73 -14.48 -1.87 11.03
N ASP A 74 -14.29 -2.23 12.30
CA ASP A 74 -15.13 -3.23 12.98
C ASP A 74 -16.61 -2.81 13.00
N SER A 75 -16.89 -1.55 13.36
CA SER A 75 -18.25 -1.01 13.37
C SER A 75 -18.92 -1.03 11.99
N VAL A 76 -18.21 -0.62 10.96
CA VAL A 76 -18.67 -0.63 9.57
C VAL A 76 -18.97 -2.06 9.11
N ILE A 77 -18.08 -3.01 9.43
CA ILE A 77 -18.27 -4.41 9.06
C ILE A 77 -19.46 -5.02 9.78
N ILE A 78 -19.63 -4.76 11.09
CA ILE A 78 -20.80 -5.21 11.86
C ILE A 78 -22.10 -4.66 11.25
N SER A 79 -22.09 -3.39 10.84
CA SER A 79 -23.25 -2.75 10.20
C SER A 79 -23.61 -3.42 8.87
N GLU A 80 -22.63 -3.61 7.98
CA GLU A 80 -22.88 -4.24 6.68
C GLU A 80 -23.20 -5.73 6.81
N GLU A 81 -22.57 -6.46 7.75
CA GLU A 81 -22.90 -7.86 8.00
C GLU A 81 -24.38 -8.05 8.36
N LYS A 82 -24.98 -7.10 9.09
CA LYS A 82 -26.41 -7.12 9.41
C LYS A 82 -27.29 -6.88 8.20
N LYS A 83 -26.81 -6.16 7.18
CA LYS A 83 -27.54 -5.96 5.91
C LYS A 83 -27.42 -7.19 5.00
N HIS A 84 -26.27 -7.87 5.01
CA HIS A 84 -25.98 -9.05 4.18
C HIS A 84 -26.04 -10.36 4.97
N GLN A 85 -27.12 -10.60 5.71
CA GLN A 85 -27.26 -11.82 6.52
C GLN A 85 -27.24 -13.11 5.67
N ASN A 86 -27.77 -13.03 4.45
CA ASN A 86 -27.86 -14.16 3.52
C ASN A 86 -26.55 -14.40 2.72
N ALA A 87 -25.54 -13.55 2.89
CA ALA A 87 -24.26 -13.74 2.20
C ALA A 87 -23.53 -14.96 2.78
N ILE A 88 -23.10 -15.84 1.87
CA ILE A 88 -22.37 -17.07 2.18
C ILE A 88 -20.90 -16.73 2.45
N PHE A 89 -20.33 -15.83 1.67
CA PHE A 89 -19.03 -15.24 1.95
C PHE A 89 -19.20 -13.78 2.36
N LYS A 90 -18.60 -13.43 3.49
CA LYS A 90 -18.50 -12.07 4.01
C LYS A 90 -17.02 -11.79 4.18
N LEU A 91 -16.46 -11.01 3.26
CA LEU A 91 -15.02 -10.86 3.08
C LEU A 91 -14.62 -9.39 3.18
N VAL A 92 -13.42 -9.14 3.67
CA VAL A 92 -12.80 -7.82 3.75
C VAL A 92 -11.41 -7.90 3.13
N GLU A 93 -11.02 -6.85 2.39
CA GLU A 93 -9.73 -6.77 1.72
C GLU A 93 -8.57 -6.68 2.72
N LEU A 94 -7.50 -7.39 2.40
CA LEU A 94 -6.21 -7.36 3.07
C LEU A 94 -5.14 -6.86 2.10
N LYS A 95 -4.10 -6.23 2.63
CA LYS A 95 -2.88 -5.96 1.90
C LYS A 95 -1.76 -6.87 2.38
N LYS A 96 -0.88 -7.23 1.45
CA LYS A 96 0.34 -7.96 1.76
C LYS A 96 1.49 -6.97 1.88
N TYR A 97 2.15 -6.98 3.04
CA TYR A 97 3.31 -6.13 3.32
C TYR A 97 4.41 -6.99 3.91
N LYS A 98 5.51 -7.21 3.19
CA LYS A 98 6.52 -8.23 3.52
C LYS A 98 5.84 -9.61 3.67
N ASP A 99 6.23 -10.39 4.66
CA ASP A 99 5.71 -11.76 4.85
C ASP A 99 4.39 -11.84 5.64
N GLN A 100 3.65 -10.73 5.74
CA GLN A 100 2.40 -10.65 6.52
C GLN A 100 1.26 -10.03 5.74
N PHE A 101 0.04 -10.39 6.14
CA PHE A 101 -1.19 -9.75 5.70
C PHE A 101 -1.71 -8.83 6.80
N LEU A 102 -2.21 -7.67 6.42
CA LEU A 102 -2.75 -6.66 7.33
C LEU A 102 -3.90 -5.90 6.67
N PHE A 103 -4.73 -5.25 7.48
CA PHE A 103 -5.65 -4.23 6.98
C PHE A 103 -4.88 -2.96 6.66
N TYR A 104 -5.33 -2.22 5.66
CA TYR A 104 -4.79 -0.90 5.35
C TYR A 104 -5.90 0.14 5.39
N GLU A 105 -5.76 1.17 6.22
CA GLU A 105 -6.62 2.36 6.17
C GLU A 105 -6.06 3.37 5.16
N PRO A 106 -6.67 3.52 3.97
CA PRO A 106 -6.32 4.61 3.06
C PRO A 106 -6.84 5.96 3.57
N CYS A 107 -6.36 7.07 2.99
CA CYS A 107 -6.79 8.42 3.39
C CYS A 107 -8.29 8.69 3.18
N ASP A 108 -8.90 8.00 2.21
CA ASP A 108 -10.35 8.06 1.96
C ASP A 108 -11.17 7.21 2.95
N GLY A 109 -10.51 6.51 3.89
CA GLY A 109 -11.13 5.67 4.91
C GLY A 109 -11.86 4.44 4.37
N THR A 110 -11.62 4.05 3.12
CA THR A 110 -12.40 2.99 2.47
C THR A 110 -11.62 1.71 2.28
N ILE A 111 -12.00 0.71 3.08
CA ILE A 111 -11.58 -0.68 2.91
C ILE A 111 -12.66 -1.45 2.15
N ASN A 112 -12.26 -2.10 1.06
CA ASN A 112 -13.19 -2.88 0.25
C ASN A 112 -13.73 -4.09 1.02
N ARG A 113 -15.03 -4.32 0.87
CA ARG A 113 -15.76 -5.44 1.46
C ARG A 113 -16.56 -6.13 0.39
N TYR A 114 -16.65 -7.45 0.49
CA TYR A 114 -17.32 -8.29 -0.50
C TYR A 114 -18.33 -9.20 0.21
N TYR A 115 -19.58 -9.16 -0.23
CA TYR A 115 -20.65 -10.01 0.24
C TYR A 115 -21.15 -10.85 -0.93
N ILE A 116 -20.95 -12.16 -0.86
CA ILE A 116 -21.27 -13.09 -1.95
C ILE A 116 -22.38 -14.01 -1.49
N SER A 117 -23.55 -13.89 -2.10
CA SER A 117 -24.69 -14.81 -1.93
C SER A 117 -24.74 -15.81 -3.09
N ASN A 118 -25.79 -16.64 -3.11
CA ASN A 118 -26.11 -17.48 -4.26
C ASN A 118 -26.58 -16.68 -5.49
N GLU A 119 -27.00 -15.43 -5.30
CA GLU A 119 -27.68 -14.61 -6.32
C GLU A 119 -26.81 -13.44 -6.80
N ALA A 120 -25.95 -12.90 -5.95
CA ALA A 120 -25.21 -11.69 -6.26
C ALA A 120 -23.85 -11.60 -5.54
N ILE A 121 -23.00 -10.74 -6.07
CA ILE A 121 -21.81 -10.21 -5.42
C ILE A 121 -22.04 -8.73 -5.18
N ASP A 122 -22.07 -8.33 -3.91
CA ASP A 122 -22.08 -6.94 -3.52
C ASP A 122 -20.67 -6.52 -3.07
N ILE A 123 -20.14 -5.47 -3.70
CA ILE A 123 -18.83 -4.90 -3.42
C ILE A 123 -19.03 -3.49 -2.86
N TYR A 124 -18.53 -3.27 -1.65
CA TYR A 124 -18.59 -1.98 -0.96
C TYR A 124 -17.19 -1.37 -0.92
N GLY A 125 -17.03 -0.18 -1.48
CA GLY A 125 -15.72 0.45 -1.67
C GLY A 125 -15.80 1.95 -1.98
N LYS A 126 -14.65 2.53 -2.36
CA LYS A 126 -14.39 3.99 -2.39
C LYS A 126 -15.28 4.79 -3.34
N HIS A 127 -15.71 4.18 -4.44
CA HIS A 127 -16.32 4.93 -5.55
C HIS A 127 -17.80 4.63 -5.75
N GLU A 128 -18.24 3.41 -5.45
CA GLU A 128 -19.63 3.00 -5.55
C GLU A 128 -19.81 1.64 -4.87
N ASN A 129 -21.01 1.42 -4.33
CA ASN A 129 -21.45 0.09 -3.98
C ASN A 129 -21.92 -0.57 -5.27
N VAL A 130 -21.22 -1.62 -5.69
CA VAL A 130 -21.53 -2.31 -6.93
C VAL A 130 -22.15 -3.65 -6.61
N SER A 131 -23.28 -3.97 -7.25
CA SER A 131 -23.91 -5.28 -7.16
C SER A 131 -23.89 -5.95 -8.52
N PHE A 132 -23.45 -7.19 -8.56
CA PHE A 132 -23.42 -8.02 -9.76
C PHE A 132 -24.25 -9.28 -9.55
N GLU A 133 -25.27 -9.47 -10.37
CA GLU A 133 -26.07 -10.69 -10.35
C GLU A 133 -25.28 -11.89 -10.92
N LEU A 134 -25.36 -13.00 -10.20
CA LEU A 134 -24.76 -14.27 -10.56
C LEU A 134 -25.66 -15.07 -11.51
N LYS A 135 -25.03 -15.74 -12.46
CA LYS A 135 -25.62 -16.75 -13.33
C LYS A 135 -25.23 -18.15 -12.88
N ASP A 136 -23.95 -18.33 -12.53
CA ASP A 136 -23.42 -19.59 -11.99
C ASP A 136 -22.81 -19.35 -10.60
N PHE A 137 -23.13 -20.23 -9.66
CA PHE A 137 -22.70 -20.13 -8.26
C PHE A 137 -21.94 -21.38 -7.80
N MET A 138 -20.82 -21.18 -7.09
CA MET A 138 -20.04 -22.24 -6.44
C MET A 138 -19.64 -23.41 -7.35
N ILE A 139 -19.11 -23.11 -8.53
CA ILE A 139 -18.47 -24.12 -9.36
C ILE A 139 -17.12 -24.47 -8.69
N LYS A 140 -17.04 -25.65 -8.05
CA LYS A 140 -15.79 -26.13 -7.45
C LYS A 140 -14.79 -26.52 -8.55
N ALA A 141 -13.59 -25.95 -8.50
CA ALA A 141 -12.49 -26.25 -9.41
C ALA A 141 -11.18 -26.41 -8.62
N GLY A 142 -10.93 -27.61 -8.09
CA GLY A 142 -9.78 -27.88 -7.22
C GLY A 142 -9.89 -27.13 -5.89
N ASN A 143 -8.85 -26.37 -5.52
CA ASN A 143 -8.82 -25.51 -4.32
C ASN A 143 -9.45 -24.12 -4.54
N GLN A 144 -10.30 -24.00 -5.55
CA GLN A 144 -10.89 -22.74 -5.96
C GLN A 144 -12.41 -22.86 -6.04
N VAL A 145 -13.09 -21.79 -5.68
CA VAL A 145 -14.51 -21.59 -5.92
C VAL A 145 -14.67 -20.56 -7.02
N LEU A 146 -15.35 -20.95 -8.09
CA LEU A 146 -15.64 -20.10 -9.24
C LEU A 146 -17.13 -19.68 -9.23
N PHE A 147 -17.36 -18.42 -9.57
CA PHE A 147 -18.67 -17.84 -9.80
C PHE A 147 -18.67 -17.16 -11.17
N ARG A 148 -19.83 -17.02 -11.80
CA ARG A 148 -19.98 -16.22 -13.02
C ARG A 148 -21.14 -15.27 -12.88
N ASP A 149 -20.91 -14.01 -13.25
CA ASP A 149 -21.98 -13.04 -13.34
C ASP A 149 -22.78 -13.17 -14.65
N LYS A 150 -23.87 -12.41 -14.78
CA LYS A 150 -24.69 -12.39 -16.01
C LYS A 150 -23.97 -11.90 -17.27
N ARG A 151 -22.78 -11.29 -17.13
CA ARG A 151 -21.91 -10.87 -18.24
C ARG A 151 -20.80 -11.90 -18.52
N ASP A 152 -20.91 -13.10 -17.94
CA ASP A 152 -19.94 -14.19 -18.01
C ASP A 152 -18.54 -13.83 -17.45
N ARG A 153 -18.43 -12.78 -16.62
CA ARG A 153 -17.19 -12.47 -15.89
C ARG A 153 -17.03 -13.44 -14.72
N SER A 154 -15.84 -14.01 -14.59
CA SER A 154 -15.56 -14.95 -13.51
C SER A 154 -15.14 -14.26 -12.22
N LEU A 155 -15.71 -14.65 -11.08
CA LEU A 155 -15.09 -14.45 -9.77
C LEU A 155 -14.42 -15.77 -9.34
N LYS A 156 -13.18 -15.70 -8.88
CA LYS A 156 -12.38 -16.83 -8.39
C LYS A 156 -11.97 -16.55 -6.96
N LEU A 157 -12.32 -17.44 -6.03
CA LEU A 157 -11.78 -17.48 -4.67
C LEU A 157 -10.82 -18.66 -4.58
N LYS A 158 -9.54 -18.39 -4.32
CA LYS A 158 -8.49 -19.40 -4.17
C LYS A 158 -7.92 -19.34 -2.76
N GLU A 159 -7.79 -20.49 -2.12
CA GLU A 159 -7.16 -20.55 -0.80
C GLU A 159 -5.66 -20.22 -0.88
N VAL A 160 -5.20 -19.35 0.02
CA VAL A 160 -3.77 -19.02 0.22
C VAL A 160 -3.25 -19.69 1.49
N ASN A 161 -4.02 -19.58 2.58
CA ASN A 161 -3.84 -20.31 3.84
C ASN A 161 -5.20 -20.43 4.57
N GLU A 162 -5.20 -20.94 5.80
CA GLU A 162 -6.42 -21.20 6.60
C GLU A 162 -7.35 -19.99 6.77
N VAL A 163 -6.81 -18.76 6.75
CA VAL A 163 -7.57 -17.53 7.04
C VAL A 163 -7.50 -16.49 5.92
N VAL A 164 -6.71 -16.72 4.87
CA VAL A 164 -6.54 -15.81 3.74
C VAL A 164 -6.91 -16.51 2.43
N LEU A 165 -7.74 -15.82 1.66
CA LEU A 165 -8.10 -16.18 0.29
C LEU A 165 -7.56 -15.13 -0.68
N GLN A 166 -7.34 -15.52 -1.92
CA GLN A 166 -7.14 -14.63 -3.05
C GLN A 166 -8.45 -14.54 -3.84
N LEU A 167 -8.95 -13.32 -4.04
CA LEU A 167 -10.14 -13.02 -4.83
C LEU A 167 -9.70 -12.39 -6.15
N LYS A 168 -10.12 -12.97 -7.27
CA LYS A 168 -9.96 -12.38 -8.61
C LYS A 168 -11.33 -12.23 -9.26
N TYR A 169 -11.67 -11.01 -9.70
CA TYR A 169 -12.92 -10.74 -10.41
C TYR A 169 -12.66 -10.22 -11.82
N GLY A 170 -13.20 -10.88 -12.83
CA GLY A 170 -12.85 -10.64 -14.23
C GLY A 170 -11.40 -11.04 -14.55
N GLU A 171 -10.95 -10.71 -15.75
CA GLU A 171 -9.57 -10.97 -16.18
C GLU A 171 -8.66 -9.73 -16.08
N ASP A 172 -9.24 -8.53 -16.16
CA ASP A 172 -8.51 -7.26 -16.22
C ASP A 172 -8.09 -6.73 -14.84
N LEU A 173 -8.76 -7.16 -13.77
CA LEU A 173 -8.45 -6.71 -12.41
C LEU A 173 -7.39 -7.61 -11.78
N ALA A 174 -6.43 -6.97 -11.11
CA ALA A 174 -5.46 -7.65 -10.27
C ALA A 174 -6.19 -8.44 -9.16
N PRO A 175 -5.66 -9.63 -8.80
CA PRO A 175 -6.18 -10.34 -7.64
C PRO A 175 -5.95 -9.52 -6.36
N VAL A 176 -6.86 -9.65 -5.41
CA VAL A 176 -6.72 -9.06 -4.07
C VAL A 176 -6.70 -10.15 -3.02
N TYR A 177 -6.07 -9.89 -1.88
CA TYR A 177 -6.16 -10.77 -0.73
C TYR A 177 -7.36 -10.37 0.12
N VAL A 178 -8.06 -11.36 0.65
CA VAL A 178 -9.24 -11.15 1.48
C VAL A 178 -9.27 -12.14 2.63
N THR A 179 -9.95 -11.78 3.70
CA THR A 179 -10.27 -12.69 4.81
C THR A 179 -11.75 -12.64 5.16
N SER A 180 -12.23 -13.65 5.87
CA SER A 180 -13.57 -13.61 6.44
C SER A 180 -13.66 -12.53 7.51
N VAL A 181 -14.81 -11.84 7.58
CA VAL A 181 -15.09 -10.88 8.66
C VAL A 181 -14.94 -11.50 10.06
N LYS A 182 -15.11 -12.82 10.20
CA LYS A 182 -14.90 -13.53 11.47
C LYS A 182 -13.43 -13.58 11.91
N ASN A 183 -12.50 -13.36 11.00
CA ASN A 183 -11.06 -13.45 11.23
C ASN A 183 -10.40 -12.08 11.41
N ILE A 184 -11.16 -10.97 11.37
CA ILE A 184 -10.63 -9.60 11.48
C ILE A 184 -9.70 -9.46 12.67
N ALA A 185 -10.13 -9.95 13.84
CA ALA A 185 -9.36 -9.89 15.09
C ALA A 185 -7.97 -10.56 15.02
N GLN A 186 -7.65 -11.32 13.98
CA GLN A 186 -6.34 -11.97 13.80
C GLN A 186 -5.31 -11.04 13.12
N PHE A 187 -5.75 -10.04 12.37
CA PHE A 187 -4.88 -9.18 11.58
C PHE A 187 -4.62 -7.85 12.28
N GLU A 188 -3.41 -7.32 12.09
CA GLU A 188 -3.07 -5.94 12.46
C GLU A 188 -3.54 -4.97 11.37
N MET A 189 -3.46 -3.67 11.65
CA MET A 189 -3.85 -2.62 10.71
C MET A 189 -2.68 -1.65 10.50
N LEU A 190 -2.26 -1.50 9.24
CA LEU A 190 -1.46 -0.36 8.81
C LEU A 190 -2.40 0.84 8.64
N VAL A 191 -2.10 1.91 9.37
CA VAL A 191 -2.86 3.15 9.35
C VAL A 191 -2.06 4.19 8.58
N ASN A 192 -2.72 4.84 7.62
CA ASN A 192 -2.25 6.07 7.02
C ASN A 192 -3.02 7.26 7.60
N ASN A 193 -2.43 7.94 8.57
CA ASN A 193 -2.99 9.11 9.22
C ASN A 193 -2.79 10.35 8.33
N CYS A 194 -3.75 10.60 7.44
CA CYS A 194 -3.67 11.62 6.41
C CYS A 194 -4.13 13.00 6.92
N LEU A 195 -3.33 13.62 7.80
CA LEU A 195 -3.49 15.03 8.16
C LEU A 195 -3.15 15.93 6.96
N ASP A 196 -3.73 17.13 6.88
CA ASP A 196 -3.70 18.07 5.73
C ASP A 196 -2.31 18.36 5.11
N LYS A 197 -1.22 18.09 5.85
CA LYS A 197 0.17 18.36 5.44
C LYS A 197 0.96 17.11 5.03
N LYS A 198 0.39 15.91 5.16
CA LYS A 198 1.05 14.60 5.01
C LYS A 198 0.13 13.65 4.24
N VAL A 199 -0.03 13.90 2.94
CA VAL A 199 -1.08 13.30 2.10
C VAL A 199 -0.47 12.41 1.02
N ARG A 200 0.26 11.36 1.42
CA ARG A 200 0.70 10.33 0.46
C ARG A 200 0.16 8.97 0.88
N GLU A 201 -0.52 8.30 -0.04
CA GLU A 201 -0.93 6.92 0.12
C GLU A 201 0.30 6.00 0.23
N PHE A 202 0.24 5.01 1.12
CA PHE A 202 1.25 3.98 1.18
C PHE A 202 1.10 3.03 -0.03
N ASP A 203 2.16 2.89 -0.82
CA ASP A 203 2.17 2.18 -2.10
C ASP A 203 3.13 0.98 -2.14
N GLU A 204 3.84 0.66 -1.04
CA GLU A 204 4.80 -0.46 -0.98
C GLU A 204 4.16 -1.85 -0.71
N PHE A 205 2.92 -2.07 -1.16
CA PHE A 205 2.25 -3.37 -1.03
C PHE A 205 2.72 -4.37 -2.09
N GLN A 206 2.70 -5.65 -1.73
CA GLN A 206 3.00 -6.75 -2.66
C GLN A 206 1.72 -7.26 -3.35
N GLU A 207 1.82 -7.52 -4.64
CA GLU A 207 0.78 -8.18 -5.46
C GLU A 207 0.68 -9.69 -5.19
#